data_AF-A0AAD9TQ73-F1
#
_entry.id   AF-A0AAD9TQ73-F1
#
_cell.length_a   1.000
_cell.length_b   1.000
_cell.length_c   1.000
_cell.angle_alpha   90.00
_cell.angle_beta   90.00
_cell.angle_gamma   90.00
#
_symmetry.space_group_name_H-M   'P 1'
#
loop_
_entity.id
_entity.type
_entity.pdbx_description
1 polymer ?
#
loop_
_entity_poly.entity_id
_entity_poly.type
_entity_poly.pdbx_seq_one_letter_code
_entity_poly.pdbx_strand_id
1 'polypeptide(L)'
;MTQSNLPKINQPTYSYINKPFFDRFFALENQFLHDQYFREPKKLADDLINPMFGRIPEDNTKRNIFYEFILVDTDSNFIFDGFEKIEKEKFIFRKIKICKIITLEQWGGNLNSKRNFSRIFHVSDFSYWDYIDAWTKFLYGQNLGNSLSWFIYFDKNFHLDLPIWFLEWWDKFRSIIDFLPSQVNEGYSYWISNVNRPDEWEFSPDLLLFFVHFSLTWILMLEYLIKDKLVGNVNVPYSGRQVKIKWWSGMNLANHGKDRISKWFAENPTLCTKASDQSSFLMAKSQNQARIVVANSPDELMRIVEEMKNTMASMS
;
A
#
# COMPACT_ATOMS: atom_id res chain seq x y z
N MET A 1 -11.43 18.81 32.03
CA MET A 1 -10.78 18.29 30.82
C MET A 1 -11.41 16.95 30.51
N THR A 2 -12.34 16.97 29.55
CA THR A 2 -13.24 15.87 29.19
C THR A 2 -12.50 14.84 28.35
N GLN A 3 -12.52 13.59 28.81
CA GLN A 3 -12.10 12.42 28.03
C GLN A 3 -12.91 12.35 26.74
N SER A 4 -12.23 12.37 25.60
CA SER A 4 -12.84 12.16 24.29
C SER A 4 -13.29 10.70 24.18
N ASN A 5 -14.60 10.49 24.21
CA ASN A 5 -15.24 9.22 23.86
C ASN A 5 -14.96 8.90 22.38
N LEU A 6 -13.94 8.07 22.11
CA LEU A 6 -13.79 7.41 20.83
C LEU A 6 -14.87 6.32 20.71
N PRO A 7 -15.63 6.25 19.60
CA PRO A 7 -16.62 5.22 19.41
C PRO A 7 -15.93 3.85 19.28
N LYS A 8 -16.31 2.91 20.15
CA LYS A 8 -16.02 1.48 19.96
C LYS A 8 -16.76 0.99 18.72
N ILE A 9 -16.06 0.86 17.59
CA ILE A 9 -16.60 0.19 16.41
C ILE A 9 -16.43 -1.32 16.62
N ASN A 10 -17.51 -1.98 17.01
CA ASN A 10 -17.62 -3.43 16.96
C ASN A 10 -18.02 -3.85 15.54
N GLN A 11 -17.19 -4.73 14.95
CA GLN A 11 -17.27 -5.43 13.65
C GLN A 11 -16.39 -4.85 12.53
N PRO A 12 -15.57 -5.70 11.85
CA PRO A 12 -14.91 -5.30 10.62
C PRO A 12 -15.98 -4.98 9.58
N THR A 13 -16.03 -3.74 9.10
CA THR A 13 -16.90 -3.41 7.99
C THR A 13 -16.26 -3.99 6.72
N TYR A 14 -16.75 -5.15 6.28
CA TYR A 14 -16.44 -5.68 4.94
C TYR A 14 -17.10 -4.84 3.82
N SER A 15 -17.52 -3.61 4.11
CA SER A 15 -18.06 -2.67 3.16
C SER A 15 -16.95 -1.80 2.58
N TYR A 16 -17.22 -1.19 1.43
CA TYR A 16 -16.33 -0.18 0.89
C TYR A 16 -16.37 1.09 1.75
N ILE A 17 -15.21 1.72 1.91
CA ILE A 17 -15.02 3.02 2.54
C ILE A 17 -14.54 4.01 1.50
N ASN A 18 -15.10 5.21 1.55
CA ASN A 18 -14.72 6.31 0.69
C ASN A 18 -13.45 7.00 1.21
N LYS A 19 -12.42 7.11 0.38
CA LYS A 19 -11.25 7.95 0.65
C LYS A 19 -11.66 9.42 0.56
N PRO A 20 -11.10 10.33 1.37
CA PRO A 20 -11.52 11.74 1.40
C PRO A 20 -11.24 12.47 0.08
N PHE A 21 -10.29 12.00 -0.72
CA PHE A 21 -9.93 12.60 -2.00
C PHE A 21 -11.01 12.42 -3.06
N PHE A 22 -11.41 13.53 -3.68
CA PHE A 22 -12.31 13.57 -4.84
C PHE A 22 -11.56 14.10 -6.07
N ASP A 23 -11.37 13.23 -7.06
CA ASP A 23 -10.73 13.55 -8.33
C ASP A 23 -11.77 14.21 -9.24
N ARG A 24 -11.67 15.52 -9.43
CA ARG A 24 -12.62 16.30 -10.24
C ARG A 24 -12.26 16.20 -11.70
N PHE A 25 -13.26 16.03 -12.55
CA PHE A 25 -13.10 16.09 -14.00
C PHE A 25 -13.38 17.49 -14.52
N PHE A 26 -14.62 17.97 -14.36
CA PHE A 26 -15.06 19.28 -14.83
C PHE A 26 -16.26 19.76 -14.02
N ALA A 27 -16.48 21.08 -14.01
CA ALA A 27 -17.72 21.68 -13.52
C ALA A 27 -18.85 21.32 -14.49
N LEU A 28 -20.03 20.97 -13.98
CA LEU A 28 -21.16 20.66 -14.85
C LEU A 28 -21.68 21.93 -15.53
N GLU A 29 -21.73 21.89 -16.85
CA GLU A 29 -22.41 22.91 -17.65
C GLU A 29 -23.92 22.83 -17.46
N ASN A 30 -24.62 23.95 -17.69
CA ASN A 30 -26.07 24.07 -17.47
C ASN A 30 -26.90 22.98 -18.16
N GLN A 31 -26.47 22.54 -19.34
CA GLN A 31 -27.11 21.46 -20.11
C GLN A 31 -27.06 20.08 -19.44
N PHE A 32 -26.17 19.88 -18.47
CA PHE A 32 -26.06 18.65 -17.69
C PHE A 32 -26.70 18.76 -16.31
N LEU A 33 -27.25 19.93 -15.94
CA LEU A 33 -27.91 20.17 -14.66
C LEU A 33 -29.35 19.60 -14.58
N HIS A 34 -29.67 18.61 -15.40
CA HIS A 34 -30.96 17.91 -15.33
C HIS A 34 -30.94 16.84 -14.24
N ASP A 35 -32.07 16.67 -13.54
CA ASP A 35 -32.29 15.73 -12.44
C ASP A 35 -31.77 14.30 -12.70
N GLN A 36 -31.80 13.84 -13.95
CA GLN A 36 -31.37 12.50 -14.33
C GLN A 36 -29.88 12.25 -14.06
N TYR A 37 -28.99 13.21 -14.37
CA TYR A 37 -27.55 13.00 -14.21
C TYR A 37 -27.10 13.07 -12.74
N PHE A 38 -27.79 13.86 -11.92
CA PHE A 38 -27.57 13.85 -10.46
C PHE A 38 -27.98 12.51 -9.83
N ARG A 39 -28.97 11.82 -10.39
CA ARG A 39 -29.40 10.47 -9.95
C ARG A 39 -28.53 9.36 -10.54
N GLU A 40 -27.91 9.59 -11.70
CA GLU A 40 -27.07 8.63 -12.40
C GLU A 40 -25.66 9.19 -12.77
N PRO A 41 -24.79 9.54 -11.81
CA PRO A 41 -23.44 10.09 -12.11
C PRO A 41 -22.57 9.17 -12.96
N LYS A 42 -22.79 7.85 -12.87
CA LYS A 42 -22.10 6.84 -13.69
C LYS A 42 -22.44 6.98 -15.17
N LYS A 43 -23.73 7.17 -15.48
CA LYS A 43 -24.19 7.35 -16.85
C LYS A 43 -23.58 8.61 -17.46
N LEU A 44 -23.54 9.70 -16.70
CA LEU A 44 -22.87 10.92 -17.12
C LEU A 44 -21.38 10.68 -17.44
N ALA A 45 -20.69 9.91 -16.61
CA ALA A 45 -19.29 9.55 -16.85
C ALA A 45 -19.14 8.70 -18.13
N ASP A 46 -20.02 7.73 -18.36
CA ASP A 46 -20.03 6.90 -19.57
C ASP A 46 -20.28 7.73 -20.84
N ASP A 47 -21.16 8.72 -20.76
CA ASP A 47 -21.52 9.58 -21.90
C ASP A 47 -20.40 10.57 -22.26
N LEU A 48 -19.60 11.02 -21.28
CA LEU A 48 -18.64 12.12 -21.46
C LEU A 48 -17.17 11.68 -21.44
N ILE A 49 -16.85 10.55 -20.82
CA ILE A 49 -15.47 10.07 -20.68
C ILE A 49 -15.27 8.88 -21.60
N ASN A 50 -14.34 9.02 -22.54
CA ASN A 50 -13.99 7.92 -23.42
C ASN A 50 -13.47 6.72 -22.59
N PRO A 51 -14.10 5.53 -22.70
CA PRO A 51 -13.73 4.35 -21.91
C PRO A 51 -12.28 3.91 -22.08
N MET A 52 -11.65 4.22 -23.23
CA MET A 52 -10.24 3.91 -23.49
C MET A 52 -9.27 4.71 -22.60
N PHE A 53 -9.73 5.82 -22.01
CA PHE A 53 -8.94 6.68 -21.14
C PHE A 53 -9.45 6.67 -19.70
N GLY A 54 -10.75 6.47 -19.48
CA GLY A 54 -11.36 6.52 -18.15
C GLY A 54 -11.12 7.85 -17.42
N ARG A 55 -10.66 8.89 -18.12
CA ARG A 55 -10.33 10.23 -17.65
C ARG A 55 -10.38 11.18 -18.84
N ILE A 56 -10.34 12.49 -18.59
CA ILE A 56 -10.10 13.49 -19.64
C ILE A 56 -8.64 13.35 -20.11
N PRO A 57 -8.38 13.05 -21.40
CA PRO A 57 -7.02 12.89 -21.89
C PRO A 57 -6.30 14.23 -22.04
N GLU A 58 -5.07 14.30 -21.53
CA GLU A 58 -4.11 15.37 -21.86
C GLU A 58 -3.44 15.12 -23.21
N ASP A 59 -3.27 13.83 -23.56
CA ASP A 59 -2.68 13.34 -24.79
C ASP A 59 -3.51 12.17 -25.32
N ASN A 60 -4.08 12.33 -26.51
CA ASN A 60 -4.96 11.35 -27.14
C ASN A 60 -4.24 10.07 -27.59
N THR A 61 -2.90 10.07 -27.64
CA THR A 61 -2.11 8.88 -27.95
C THR A 61 -1.90 7.99 -26.72
N LYS A 62 -1.96 8.57 -25.51
CA LYS A 62 -1.67 7.89 -24.23
C LYS A 62 -2.94 7.38 -23.56
N ARG A 63 -3.50 6.32 -24.14
CA ARG A 63 -4.67 5.58 -23.61
C ARG A 63 -4.33 4.82 -22.32
N ASN A 64 -5.33 4.29 -21.61
CA ASN A 64 -5.08 3.50 -20.38
C ASN A 64 -4.14 2.33 -20.62
N ILE A 65 -4.26 1.67 -21.78
CA ILE A 65 -3.39 0.57 -22.15
C ILE A 65 -1.92 0.98 -22.30
N PHE A 66 -1.61 2.25 -22.64
CA PHE A 66 -0.23 2.74 -22.65
C PHE A 66 0.37 2.73 -21.24
N TYR A 67 -0.37 3.25 -20.26
CA TYR A 67 0.09 3.29 -18.86
C TYR A 67 0.17 1.91 -18.23
N GLU A 68 -0.81 1.04 -18.51
CA GLU A 68 -0.73 -0.36 -18.11
C GLU A 68 0.52 -1.03 -18.69
N PHE A 69 0.78 -0.79 -19.97
CA PHE A 69 1.92 -1.37 -20.67
C PHE A 69 3.25 -0.90 -20.09
N ILE A 70 3.38 0.37 -19.69
CA ILE A 70 4.56 0.86 -18.96
C ILE A 70 4.83 0.00 -17.72
N LEU A 71 3.81 -0.25 -16.89
CA LEU A 71 3.98 -0.97 -15.63
C LEU A 71 4.31 -2.45 -15.84
N VAL A 72 3.81 -3.06 -16.92
CA VAL A 72 4.10 -4.45 -17.29
C VAL A 72 5.47 -4.57 -17.93
N ASP A 73 5.81 -3.70 -18.89
CA ASP A 73 7.08 -3.74 -19.64
C ASP A 73 8.29 -3.44 -18.75
N THR A 74 8.08 -2.62 -17.72
CA THR A 74 9.11 -2.35 -16.70
C THR A 74 9.21 -3.42 -15.63
N ASP A 75 8.38 -4.47 -15.64
CA ASP A 75 8.20 -5.46 -14.56
C ASP A 75 7.83 -4.84 -13.19
N SER A 76 7.24 -3.64 -13.20
CA SER A 76 6.78 -2.99 -11.98
C SER A 76 5.53 -3.66 -11.41
N ASN A 77 4.62 -4.11 -12.29
CA ASN A 77 3.40 -4.81 -11.92
C ASN A 77 3.20 -6.09 -12.74
N PHE A 78 2.70 -7.15 -12.09
CA PHE A 78 1.98 -8.20 -12.79
C PHE A 78 0.48 -7.99 -12.62
N ILE A 79 -0.25 -8.06 -13.73
CA ILE A 79 -1.69 -7.86 -13.76
C ILE A 79 -2.36 -9.16 -14.20
N PHE A 80 -3.32 -9.62 -13.39
CA PHE A 80 -4.08 -10.82 -13.65
C PHE A 80 -5.56 -10.49 -13.73
N ASP A 81 -6.19 -10.98 -14.78
CA ASP A 81 -7.58 -10.67 -15.06
C ASP A 81 -8.54 -11.73 -14.50
N GLY A 82 -9.55 -11.27 -13.76
CA GLY A 82 -10.61 -12.10 -13.21
C GLY A 82 -11.90 -11.97 -14.02
N PHE A 83 -12.33 -13.08 -14.63
CA PHE A 83 -13.52 -13.15 -15.47
C PHE A 83 -14.75 -13.64 -14.70
N GLU A 84 -15.92 -13.16 -15.10
CA GLU A 84 -17.19 -13.77 -14.69
C GLU A 84 -17.36 -15.13 -15.37
N LYS A 85 -17.77 -16.16 -14.62
CA LYS A 85 -17.88 -17.55 -15.14
C LYS A 85 -18.89 -17.70 -16.28
N ILE A 86 -19.85 -16.77 -16.38
CA ILE A 86 -20.99 -16.85 -17.30
C ILE A 86 -20.72 -16.03 -18.57
N GLU A 87 -20.01 -14.91 -18.46
CA GLU A 87 -19.60 -14.04 -19.57
C GLU A 87 -18.08 -13.87 -19.57
N LYS A 88 -17.36 -14.73 -20.31
CA LYS A 88 -15.89 -14.74 -20.39
C LYS A 88 -15.25 -13.44 -20.93
N GLU A 89 -16.05 -12.45 -21.31
CA GLU A 89 -15.59 -11.15 -21.85
C GLU A 89 -15.79 -10.00 -20.86
N LYS A 90 -16.44 -10.23 -19.71
CA LYS A 90 -16.66 -9.21 -18.68
C LYS A 90 -15.70 -9.41 -17.51
N PHE A 91 -14.65 -8.60 -17.49
CA PHE A 91 -13.75 -8.52 -16.34
C PHE A 91 -14.49 -7.87 -15.17
N ILE A 92 -14.60 -8.59 -14.05
CA ILE A 92 -15.24 -8.10 -12.82
C ILE A 92 -14.21 -7.58 -11.82
N PHE A 93 -12.99 -8.12 -11.87
CA PHE A 93 -11.87 -7.62 -11.09
C PHE A 93 -10.54 -7.89 -11.76
N ARG A 94 -9.51 -7.15 -11.35
CA ARG A 94 -8.11 -7.39 -11.73
C ARG A 94 -7.26 -7.48 -10.48
N LYS A 95 -6.27 -8.38 -10.48
CA LYS A 95 -5.27 -8.48 -9.41
C LYS A 95 -3.99 -7.81 -9.88
N ILE A 96 -3.44 -6.94 -9.05
CA ILE A 96 -2.19 -6.24 -9.27
C ILE A 96 -1.21 -6.73 -8.20
N LYS A 97 -0.10 -7.31 -8.66
CA LYS A 97 1.04 -7.60 -7.82
C LYS A 97 2.13 -6.55 -8.06
N ILE A 98 2.37 -5.71 -7.06
CA ILE A 98 3.40 -4.68 -7.08
C ILE A 98 4.75 -5.33 -6.81
N CYS A 99 5.64 -5.29 -7.80
CA CYS A 99 6.92 -6.01 -7.76
C CYS A 99 8.11 -5.10 -7.48
N LYS A 100 8.10 -3.89 -8.05
CA LYS A 100 9.12 -2.87 -7.81
C LYS A 100 8.62 -1.49 -8.20
N ILE A 101 9.18 -0.47 -7.57
CA ILE A 101 9.01 0.92 -7.94
C ILE A 101 10.36 1.44 -8.45
N ILE A 102 10.43 1.86 -9.70
CA ILE A 102 11.65 2.43 -10.27
C ILE A 102 11.87 3.83 -9.67
N THR A 103 13.01 4.03 -9.03
CA THR A 103 13.46 5.33 -8.52
C THR A 103 14.05 6.19 -9.64
N LEU A 104 14.23 7.49 -9.38
CA LEU A 104 14.88 8.38 -10.36
C LEU A 104 16.33 7.96 -10.62
N GLU A 105 17.03 7.48 -9.60
CA GLU A 105 18.39 6.97 -9.74
C GLU A 105 18.43 5.75 -10.66
N GLN A 106 17.56 4.76 -10.42
CA GLN A 106 17.39 3.60 -11.29
C GLN A 106 16.88 3.97 -12.70
N TRP A 107 16.22 5.12 -12.83
CA TRP A 107 15.82 5.68 -14.11
C TRP A 107 17.01 6.21 -14.94
N GLY A 108 18.08 6.65 -14.26
CA GLY A 108 19.26 7.28 -14.84
C GLY A 108 19.41 8.77 -14.52
N GLY A 109 18.71 9.28 -13.50
CA GLY A 109 18.86 10.64 -12.96
C GLY A 109 18.20 11.77 -13.77
N ASN A 110 17.89 11.56 -15.05
CA ASN A 110 17.24 12.55 -15.90
C ASN A 110 15.73 12.28 -16.05
N LEU A 111 14.89 13.17 -15.52
CA LEU A 111 13.43 13.07 -15.55
C LEU A 111 12.84 13.04 -16.98
N ASN A 112 13.54 13.65 -17.93
CA ASN A 112 13.09 13.77 -19.32
C ASN A 112 13.70 12.71 -20.23
N SER A 113 14.56 11.82 -19.69
CA SER A 113 15.07 10.72 -20.50
C SER A 113 13.92 9.77 -20.87
N LYS A 114 13.90 9.40 -22.14
CA LYS A 114 12.91 8.50 -22.70
C LYS A 114 13.47 7.09 -22.73
N ARG A 115 12.62 6.11 -22.42
CA ARG A 115 12.88 4.69 -22.61
C ARG A 115 11.97 4.15 -23.70
N ASN A 116 12.49 3.23 -24.50
CA ASN A 116 11.68 2.50 -25.47
C ASN A 116 11.06 1.29 -24.77
N PHE A 117 9.88 0.90 -25.23
CA PHE A 117 9.28 -0.37 -24.82
C PHE A 117 10.12 -1.56 -25.30
N SER A 118 10.17 -2.63 -24.51
CA SER A 118 10.83 -3.89 -24.92
C SER A 118 10.08 -4.61 -26.06
N ARG A 119 8.82 -4.25 -26.27
CA ARG A 119 7.89 -4.81 -27.27
C ARG A 119 7.30 -3.70 -28.12
N ILE A 120 6.88 -4.05 -29.35
CA ILE A 120 6.26 -3.10 -30.27
C ILE A 120 4.94 -2.59 -29.67
N PHE A 121 4.81 -1.26 -29.60
CA PHE A 121 3.63 -0.55 -29.14
C PHE A 121 3.41 0.70 -30.00
N HIS A 122 2.18 1.21 -30.06
CA HIS A 122 1.85 2.33 -30.97
C HIS A 122 2.55 3.64 -30.59
N VAL A 123 2.83 3.83 -29.30
CA VAL A 123 3.75 4.87 -28.81
C VAL A 123 5.11 4.21 -28.61
N SER A 124 6.17 4.80 -29.20
CA SER A 124 7.51 4.20 -29.23
C SER A 124 8.27 4.31 -27.91
N ASP A 125 8.00 5.36 -27.13
CA ASP A 125 8.77 5.69 -25.94
C ASP A 125 7.91 6.25 -24.79
N PHE A 126 8.48 6.28 -23.60
CA PHE A 126 7.89 6.86 -22.41
C PHE A 126 8.95 7.48 -21.51
N SER A 127 8.58 8.56 -20.81
CA SER A 127 9.44 9.27 -19.86
C SER A 127 9.26 8.76 -18.43
N TYR A 128 10.08 9.25 -17.49
CA TYR A 128 9.86 8.98 -16.07
C TYR A 128 8.55 9.59 -15.57
N TRP A 129 8.13 10.73 -16.10
CA TRP A 129 6.82 11.31 -15.81
C TRP A 129 5.68 10.41 -16.24
N ASP A 130 5.79 9.80 -17.43
CA ASP A 130 4.81 8.81 -17.89
C ASP A 130 4.77 7.59 -16.98
N TYR A 131 5.93 7.15 -16.45
CA TYR A 131 6.02 6.07 -15.48
C TYR A 131 5.36 6.41 -14.14
N ILE A 132 5.59 7.61 -13.58
CA ILE A 132 4.90 8.09 -12.36
C ILE A 132 3.39 8.12 -12.60
N ASP A 133 2.98 8.74 -13.70
CA ASP A 133 1.58 8.84 -14.11
C ASP A 133 0.93 7.47 -14.30
N ALA A 134 1.71 6.49 -14.78
CA ALA A 134 1.23 5.16 -15.07
C ALA A 134 0.57 4.53 -13.85
N TRP A 135 1.17 4.67 -12.66
CA TRP A 135 0.66 4.14 -11.38
C TRP A 135 -0.75 4.60 -11.04
N THR A 136 -1.15 5.79 -11.49
CA THR A 136 -2.50 6.31 -11.25
C THR A 136 -3.40 6.09 -12.46
N LYS A 137 -2.93 6.44 -13.66
CA LYS A 137 -3.75 6.49 -14.87
C LYS A 137 -4.20 5.10 -15.31
N PHE A 138 -3.46 4.03 -15.03
CA PHE A 138 -3.91 2.67 -15.36
C PHE A 138 -5.10 2.20 -14.50
N LEU A 139 -5.17 2.60 -13.22
CA LEU A 139 -6.27 2.27 -12.30
C LEU A 139 -7.60 2.92 -12.71
N TYR A 140 -7.52 3.97 -13.54
CA TYR A 140 -8.67 4.67 -14.08
C TYR A 140 -9.33 3.90 -15.23
N GLY A 141 -8.70 2.83 -15.74
CA GLY A 141 -9.36 1.85 -16.58
C GLY A 141 -10.57 1.25 -15.88
N GLN A 142 -11.67 1.10 -16.60
CA GLN A 142 -12.92 0.52 -16.10
C GLN A 142 -13.45 -0.52 -17.08
N ASN A 143 -14.29 -1.42 -16.56
CA ASN A 143 -15.08 -2.34 -17.35
C ASN A 143 -16.38 -1.66 -17.81
N LEU A 144 -17.11 -2.33 -18.71
CA LEU A 144 -18.47 -1.92 -19.07
C LEU A 144 -19.35 -1.94 -17.80
N GLY A 145 -19.88 -0.78 -17.43
CA GLY A 145 -20.72 -0.59 -16.24
C GLY A 145 -19.99 -0.07 -14.99
N ASN A 146 -18.71 0.32 -15.09
CA ASN A 146 -17.98 1.02 -14.03
C ASN A 146 -18.06 0.32 -12.65
N SER A 147 -17.78 -0.98 -12.66
CA SER A 147 -17.85 -1.86 -11.48
C SER A 147 -16.51 -2.56 -11.20
N LEU A 148 -15.47 -2.21 -11.94
CA LEU A 148 -14.18 -2.88 -11.85
C LEU A 148 -13.56 -2.69 -10.47
N SER A 149 -13.17 -3.82 -9.87
CA SER A 149 -12.40 -3.83 -8.62
C SER A 149 -10.96 -4.24 -8.85
N TRP A 150 -10.04 -3.60 -8.14
CA TRP A 150 -8.61 -3.86 -8.20
C TRP A 150 -8.14 -4.48 -6.88
N PHE A 151 -7.65 -5.71 -6.93
CA PHE A 151 -7.03 -6.39 -5.79
C PHE A 151 -5.54 -6.11 -5.82
N ILE A 152 -5.03 -5.36 -4.86
CA ILE A 152 -3.64 -4.88 -4.86
C ILE A 152 -2.89 -5.52 -3.70
N TYR A 153 -1.69 -6.02 -3.99
CA TYR A 153 -0.77 -6.56 -2.99
C TYR A 153 0.68 -6.43 -3.47
N PHE A 154 1.63 -6.49 -2.54
CA PHE A 154 3.06 -6.48 -2.85
C PHE A 154 3.59 -7.89 -3.09
N ASP A 155 4.59 -8.02 -3.97
CA ASP A 155 5.37 -9.25 -4.10
C ASP A 155 6.14 -9.52 -2.80
N LYS A 156 6.34 -10.80 -2.48
CA LYS A 156 7.09 -11.23 -1.29
C LYS A 156 8.55 -10.76 -1.29
N ASN A 157 9.11 -10.51 -2.47
CA ASN A 157 10.49 -10.04 -2.67
C ASN A 157 10.53 -8.54 -2.99
N PHE A 158 9.48 -7.79 -2.65
CA PHE A 158 9.43 -6.35 -2.88
C PHE A 158 10.50 -5.62 -2.05
N HIS A 159 11.24 -4.72 -2.70
CA HIS A 159 12.27 -3.92 -2.06
C HIS A 159 11.71 -2.54 -1.68
N LEU A 160 12.07 -2.05 -0.49
CA LEU A 160 11.56 -0.80 0.09
C LEU A 160 12.32 0.47 -0.36
N ASP A 161 13.07 0.38 -1.46
CA ASP A 161 13.68 1.54 -2.09
C ASP A 161 12.61 2.32 -2.87
N LEU A 162 11.93 3.22 -2.16
CA LEU A 162 10.74 3.90 -2.63
C LEU A 162 11.01 5.37 -2.94
N PRO A 163 10.64 5.87 -4.12
CA PRO A 163 10.68 7.30 -4.39
C PRO A 163 9.56 8.01 -3.61
N ILE A 164 9.81 9.26 -3.19
CA ILE A 164 8.89 10.05 -2.36
C ILE A 164 7.49 10.19 -2.98
N TRP A 165 7.40 10.36 -4.31
CA TRP A 165 6.10 10.46 -5.00
C TRP A 165 5.24 9.20 -4.82
N PHE A 166 5.85 8.03 -4.60
CA PHE A 166 5.10 6.80 -4.37
C PHE A 166 4.39 6.81 -3.01
N LEU A 167 4.91 7.57 -2.04
CA LEU A 167 4.26 7.73 -0.74
C LEU A 167 2.95 8.52 -0.87
N GLU A 168 2.88 9.50 -1.77
CA GLU A 168 1.64 10.20 -2.11
C GLU A 168 0.63 9.28 -2.79
N TRP A 169 1.11 8.48 -3.75
CA TRP A 169 0.27 7.45 -4.39
C TRP A 169 -0.26 6.45 -3.35
N TRP A 170 0.62 5.99 -2.45
CA TRP A 170 0.26 5.11 -1.35
C TRP A 170 -0.82 5.75 -0.49
N ASP A 171 -0.66 6.98 -0.01
CA ASP A 171 -1.68 7.60 0.83
C ASP A 171 -3.03 7.76 0.12
N LYS A 172 -3.01 8.05 -1.19
CA LYS A 172 -4.21 8.14 -2.03
C LYS A 172 -4.94 6.80 -2.19
N PHE A 173 -4.23 5.69 -2.36
CA PHE A 173 -4.81 4.40 -2.76
C PHE A 173 -4.71 3.27 -1.74
N ARG A 174 -4.01 3.47 -0.62
CA ARG A 174 -3.88 2.50 0.49
C ARG A 174 -5.18 2.22 1.20
N SER A 175 -5.20 1.10 1.91
CA SER A 175 -6.20 0.81 2.93
C SER A 175 -6.12 1.81 4.12
N ILE A 176 -7.23 1.95 4.85
CA ILE A 176 -7.30 2.76 6.08
C ILE A 176 -7.18 1.83 7.29
N ILE A 177 -6.38 2.25 8.27
CA ILE A 177 -6.05 1.49 9.49
C ILE A 177 -7.32 1.14 10.28
N ASP A 178 -8.22 2.11 10.44
CA ASP A 178 -9.46 1.99 11.22
C ASP A 178 -10.40 0.88 10.72
N PHE A 179 -10.12 0.34 9.53
CA PHE A 179 -10.93 -0.69 8.88
C PHE A 179 -10.17 -2.00 8.67
N LEU A 180 -9.00 -2.16 9.31
CA LEU A 180 -8.33 -3.45 9.40
C LEU A 180 -9.18 -4.41 10.28
N PRO A 181 -9.28 -5.70 9.92
CA PRO A 181 -9.87 -6.69 10.80
C PRO A 181 -9.17 -6.71 12.17
N SER A 182 -9.92 -6.98 13.24
CA SER A 182 -9.40 -6.94 14.62
C SER A 182 -8.09 -7.71 14.80
N GLN A 183 -7.99 -8.92 14.24
CA GLN A 183 -6.79 -9.74 14.32
C GLN A 183 -5.58 -9.12 13.60
N VAL A 184 -5.81 -8.49 12.46
CA VAL A 184 -4.76 -7.79 11.70
C VAL A 184 -4.35 -6.51 12.43
N ASN A 185 -5.33 -5.79 13.00
CA ASN A 185 -5.07 -4.59 13.77
C ASN A 185 -4.28 -4.89 15.05
N GLU A 186 -4.55 -6.02 15.71
CA GLU A 186 -3.76 -6.52 16.83
C GLU A 186 -2.32 -6.82 16.39
N GLY A 187 -2.15 -7.54 15.28
CA GLY A 187 -0.84 -7.82 14.68
C GLY A 187 -0.07 -6.55 14.33
N TYR A 188 -0.73 -5.57 13.71
CA TYR A 188 -0.16 -4.27 13.36
C TYR A 188 0.27 -3.49 14.61
N SER A 189 -0.59 -3.42 15.62
CA SER A 189 -0.30 -2.74 16.89
C SER A 189 0.90 -3.39 17.60
N TYR A 190 0.94 -4.73 17.61
CA TYR A 190 2.08 -5.47 18.16
C TYR A 190 3.36 -5.23 17.34
N TRP A 191 3.28 -5.20 16.02
CA TRP A 191 4.43 -4.92 15.16
C TRP A 191 5.01 -3.53 15.43
N ILE A 192 4.19 -2.47 15.38
CA ILE A 192 4.63 -1.09 15.66
C ILE A 192 5.30 -0.97 17.03
N SER A 193 4.74 -1.63 18.05
CA SER A 193 5.26 -1.53 19.41
C SER A 193 6.62 -2.21 19.61
N ASN A 194 7.04 -3.07 18.68
CA ASN A 194 8.26 -3.89 18.83
C ASN A 194 9.21 -3.78 17.64
N VAL A 195 8.88 -3.05 16.58
CA VAL A 195 9.75 -2.93 15.41
C VAL A 195 10.91 -1.98 15.71
N ASN A 196 12.14 -2.47 15.50
CA ASN A 196 13.33 -1.64 15.44
C ASN A 196 13.51 -1.18 14.00
N ARG A 197 13.30 0.11 13.73
CA ARG A 197 13.30 0.66 12.37
C ARG A 197 14.74 0.97 11.94
N PRO A 198 15.25 0.34 10.85
CA PRO A 198 16.47 0.76 10.20
C PRO A 198 16.33 2.16 9.58
N ASP A 199 17.45 2.87 9.41
CA ASP A 199 17.49 4.21 8.82
C ASP A 199 16.96 4.21 7.38
N GLU A 200 17.13 3.11 6.64
CA GLU A 200 16.61 2.94 5.28
C GLU A 200 15.08 3.04 5.21
N TRP A 201 14.38 2.90 6.35
CA TRP A 201 12.93 3.02 6.43
C TRP A 201 12.46 4.40 6.90
N GLU A 202 13.34 5.38 7.10
CA GLU A 202 13.02 6.70 7.69
C GLU A 202 11.75 7.32 7.10
N PHE A 203 11.63 7.34 5.77
CA PHE A 203 10.50 7.96 5.07
C PHE A 203 9.32 7.01 4.81
N SER A 204 9.44 5.72 5.12
CA SER A 204 8.39 4.74 4.85
C SER A 204 7.31 4.76 5.95
N PRO A 205 6.02 4.93 5.61
CA PRO A 205 4.94 4.83 6.60
C PRO A 205 4.84 3.42 7.20
N ASP A 206 4.56 3.32 8.50
CA ASP A 206 4.45 2.03 9.21
C ASP A 206 3.45 1.08 8.56
N LEU A 207 2.31 1.61 8.11
CA LEU A 207 1.29 0.81 7.42
C LEU A 207 1.79 0.25 6.08
N LEU A 208 2.63 1.00 5.35
CA LEU A 208 3.21 0.52 4.10
C LEU A 208 4.16 -0.65 4.37
N LEU A 209 5.08 -0.46 5.32
CA LEU A 209 6.03 -1.48 5.75
C LEU A 209 5.30 -2.76 6.18
N PHE A 210 4.22 -2.61 6.97
CA PHE A 210 3.40 -3.73 7.40
C PHE A 210 2.72 -4.44 6.21
N PHE A 211 2.18 -3.70 5.25
CA PHE A 211 1.55 -4.30 4.06
C PHE A 211 2.54 -5.05 3.19
N VAL A 212 3.77 -4.54 3.06
CA VAL A 212 4.86 -5.19 2.31
C VAL A 212 5.30 -6.48 3.02
N HIS A 213 5.72 -6.40 4.29
CA HIS A 213 6.29 -7.54 5.01
C HIS A 213 5.30 -8.68 5.26
N PHE A 214 4.02 -8.36 5.41
CA PHE A 214 2.97 -9.35 5.68
C PHE A 214 2.07 -9.63 4.47
N SER A 215 2.46 -9.15 3.28
CA SER A 215 1.77 -9.40 1.99
C SER A 215 0.26 -9.14 2.05
N LEU A 216 -0.12 -8.03 2.67
CA LEU A 216 -1.52 -7.68 2.83
C LEU A 216 -2.13 -7.25 1.49
N THR A 217 -3.34 -7.74 1.24
CA THR A 217 -4.11 -7.40 0.05
C THR A 217 -5.28 -6.50 0.41
N TRP A 218 -5.50 -5.47 -0.38
CA TRP A 218 -6.69 -4.62 -0.30
C TRP A 218 -7.37 -4.50 -1.65
N ILE A 219 -8.63 -4.09 -1.62
CA ILE A 219 -9.48 -3.92 -2.79
C ILE A 219 -9.71 -2.44 -2.99
N LEU A 220 -9.53 -1.97 -4.22
CA LEU A 220 -9.81 -0.63 -4.67
C LEU A 220 -10.93 -0.65 -5.72
N MET A 221 -11.82 0.33 -5.67
CA MET A 221 -12.85 0.58 -6.67
C MET A 221 -12.96 2.08 -6.91
N LEU A 222 -13.40 2.50 -8.09
CA LEU A 222 -13.73 3.89 -8.37
C LEU A 222 -15.25 4.09 -8.32
N GLU A 223 -15.70 5.15 -7.66
CA GLU A 223 -17.08 5.60 -7.70
C GLU A 223 -17.18 6.95 -8.38
N TYR A 224 -17.97 7.03 -9.45
CA TYR A 224 -18.30 8.29 -10.12
C TYR A 224 -19.39 9.01 -9.32
N LEU A 225 -19.15 10.28 -9.02
CA LEU A 225 -20.02 11.11 -8.19
C LEU A 225 -20.09 12.53 -8.75
N ILE A 226 -21.17 13.22 -8.40
CA ILE A 226 -21.26 14.67 -8.52
C ILE A 226 -21.15 15.25 -7.11
N LYS A 227 -20.24 16.22 -6.91
CA LYS A 227 -20.09 16.92 -5.63
C LYS A 227 -20.01 18.41 -5.85
N ASP A 228 -20.68 19.15 -4.99
CA ASP A 228 -20.61 20.60 -4.99
C ASP A 228 -19.29 21.08 -4.38
N LYS A 229 -18.76 22.16 -4.98
CA LYS A 229 -17.70 22.97 -4.42
C LYS A 229 -18.20 24.40 -4.31
N LEU A 230 -18.04 24.99 -3.12
CA LEU A 230 -18.31 26.41 -2.93
C LEU A 230 -17.30 27.26 -3.71
N VAL A 231 -17.80 28.10 -4.61
CA VAL A 231 -17.03 29.10 -5.36
C VAL A 231 -17.66 30.46 -5.06
N GLY A 232 -16.97 31.26 -4.24
CA GLY A 232 -17.56 32.47 -3.67
C GLY A 232 -18.73 32.12 -2.77
N ASN A 233 -19.94 32.48 -3.19
CA ASN A 233 -21.21 32.18 -2.52
C ASN A 233 -22.08 31.17 -3.29
N VAL A 234 -21.56 30.55 -4.35
CA VAL A 234 -22.31 29.62 -5.21
C VAL A 234 -21.77 28.21 -5.06
N ASN A 235 -22.67 27.24 -4.91
CA ASN A 235 -22.33 25.82 -4.99
C ASN A 235 -22.25 25.42 -6.46
N VAL A 236 -21.05 25.09 -6.93
CA VAL A 236 -20.81 24.63 -8.29
C VAL A 236 -20.68 23.12 -8.28
N PRO A 237 -21.56 22.37 -8.98
CA PRO A 237 -21.48 20.92 -9.05
C PRO A 237 -20.33 20.49 -9.97
N TYR A 238 -19.50 19.57 -9.49
CA TYR A 238 -18.42 18.96 -10.26
C TYR A 238 -18.68 17.48 -10.46
N SER A 239 -18.54 17.03 -11.71
CA SER A 239 -18.38 15.61 -12.00
C SER A 239 -16.97 15.16 -11.62
N GLY A 240 -16.87 13.96 -11.09
CA GLY A 240 -15.58 13.38 -10.71
C GLY A 240 -15.72 11.96 -10.24
N ARG A 241 -14.65 11.48 -9.61
CA ARG A 241 -14.60 10.17 -8.98
C ARG A 241 -14.00 10.21 -7.59
N GLN A 242 -14.40 9.24 -6.79
CA GLN A 242 -13.86 8.99 -5.47
C GLN A 242 -13.30 7.57 -5.42
N VAL A 243 -12.19 7.43 -4.70
CA VAL A 243 -11.60 6.11 -4.46
C VAL A 243 -12.36 5.45 -3.32
N LYS A 244 -12.83 4.22 -3.58
CA LYS A 244 -13.37 3.30 -2.59
C LYS A 244 -12.34 2.23 -2.28
N ILE A 245 -12.12 1.98 -1.01
CA ILE A 245 -11.25 0.92 -0.54
C ILE A 245 -12.02 -0.08 0.31
N LYS A 246 -11.59 -1.33 0.29
CA LYS A 246 -12.16 -2.39 1.09
C LYS A 246 -11.07 -3.41 1.44
N TRP A 247 -11.15 -3.98 2.63
CA TRP A 247 -10.31 -5.11 2.99
C TRP A 247 -10.69 -6.39 2.23
N TRP A 248 -9.70 -7.19 1.81
CA TRP A 248 -9.98 -8.50 1.21
C TRP A 248 -10.33 -9.53 2.29
N SER A 249 -11.61 -9.89 2.39
CA SER A 249 -12.13 -10.85 3.37
C SER A 249 -11.67 -12.30 3.15
N GLY A 250 -11.07 -12.62 2.00
CA GLY A 250 -10.55 -13.95 1.71
C GLY A 250 -9.16 -14.21 2.29
N MET A 251 -8.53 -13.23 2.96
CA MET A 251 -7.26 -13.45 3.63
C MET A 251 -7.42 -14.32 4.86
N ASN A 252 -6.46 -15.23 5.04
CA ASN A 252 -6.38 -16.02 6.26
C ASN A 252 -5.88 -15.15 7.41
N LEU A 253 -6.81 -14.62 8.21
CA LEU A 253 -6.50 -13.71 9.31
C LEU A 253 -5.55 -14.30 10.35
N ALA A 254 -5.50 -15.64 10.48
CA ALA A 254 -4.56 -16.34 11.36
C ALA A 254 -3.09 -16.01 11.04
N ASN A 255 -2.79 -15.67 9.78
CA ASN A 255 -1.44 -15.32 9.33
C ASN A 255 -1.08 -13.85 9.58
N HIS A 256 -1.93 -13.06 10.22
CA HIS A 256 -1.71 -11.63 10.42
C HIS A 256 -1.93 -11.17 11.87
N GLY A 257 -2.20 -12.11 12.78
CA GLY A 257 -2.29 -11.83 14.22
C GLY A 257 -0.93 -11.85 14.90
N LYS A 258 -0.94 -11.49 16.19
CA LYS A 258 0.25 -11.37 17.05
C LYS A 258 1.21 -12.55 16.95
N ASP A 259 0.71 -13.79 16.93
CA ASP A 259 1.56 -14.99 16.91
C ASP A 259 2.43 -15.08 15.65
N ARG A 260 1.87 -14.76 14.49
CA ARG A 260 2.63 -14.73 13.23
C ARG A 260 3.65 -13.60 13.22
N ILE A 261 3.28 -12.42 13.72
CA ILE A 261 4.22 -11.30 13.84
C ILE A 261 5.37 -11.64 14.80
N SER A 262 5.07 -12.32 15.89
CA SER A 262 6.07 -12.77 16.87
C SER A 262 7.05 -13.76 16.24
N LYS A 263 6.55 -14.70 15.42
CA LYS A 263 7.38 -15.61 14.63
C LYS A 263 8.23 -14.85 13.60
N TRP A 264 7.68 -13.83 12.95
CA TRP A 264 8.42 -12.99 12.00
C TRP A 264 9.59 -12.24 12.67
N PHE A 265 9.38 -11.70 13.88
CA PHE A 265 10.48 -11.11 14.65
C PHE A 265 11.55 -12.13 15.06
N ALA A 266 11.17 -13.37 15.37
CA ALA A 266 12.14 -14.43 15.62
C ALA A 266 12.96 -14.80 14.36
N GLU A 267 12.36 -14.70 13.18
CA GLU A 267 13.02 -14.86 11.88
C GLU A 267 13.87 -13.62 11.50
N ASN A 268 13.57 -12.45 12.06
CA ASN A 268 14.22 -11.16 11.75
C ASN A 268 14.61 -10.41 13.03
N PRO A 269 15.51 -10.95 13.87
CA PRO A 269 15.78 -10.43 15.20
C PRO A 269 16.31 -8.99 15.18
N THR A 270 17.10 -8.59 14.18
CA THR A 270 17.63 -7.22 14.07
C THR A 270 16.54 -6.15 13.96
N LEU A 271 15.35 -6.53 13.49
CA LEU A 271 14.19 -5.67 13.30
C LEU A 271 13.26 -5.66 14.52
N CYS A 272 13.62 -6.31 15.62
CA CYS A 272 12.84 -6.34 16.85
C CYS A 272 13.57 -5.56 17.96
N THR A 273 12.92 -4.57 18.56
CA THR A 273 13.48 -3.79 19.67
C THR A 273 13.80 -4.68 20.88
N LYS A 274 12.97 -5.69 21.17
CA LYS A 274 13.23 -6.62 22.29
C LYS A 274 14.29 -7.66 22.00
N ALA A 275 14.63 -7.87 20.72
CA ALA A 275 15.73 -8.75 20.38
C ALA A 275 17.08 -8.10 20.68
N SER A 276 17.20 -6.78 20.85
CA SER A 276 18.44 -6.21 21.41
C SER A 276 18.70 -6.79 22.80
N ASP A 277 17.67 -6.90 23.64
CA ASP A 277 17.82 -7.41 25.01
C ASP A 277 18.10 -8.92 25.03
N GLN A 278 17.36 -9.70 24.23
CA GLN A 278 17.62 -11.13 24.08
C GLN A 278 18.96 -11.44 23.40
N SER A 279 19.36 -10.67 22.39
CA SER A 279 20.65 -10.84 21.70
C SER A 279 21.81 -10.43 22.59
N SER A 280 21.67 -9.34 23.36
CA SER A 280 22.62 -8.93 24.40
C SER A 280 22.78 -10.02 25.45
N PHE A 281 21.65 -10.57 25.91
CA PHE A 281 21.66 -11.69 26.85
C PHE A 281 22.30 -12.96 26.26
N LEU A 282 21.99 -13.32 25.02
CA LEU A 282 22.56 -14.51 24.35
C LEU A 282 24.06 -14.35 24.09
N MET A 283 24.52 -13.16 23.69
CA MET A 283 25.95 -12.86 23.58
C MET A 283 26.65 -12.94 24.94
N ALA A 284 26.10 -12.31 25.98
CA ALA A 284 26.63 -12.38 27.33
C ALA A 284 26.68 -13.82 27.84
N LYS A 285 25.64 -14.63 27.57
CA LYS A 285 25.60 -16.06 27.90
C LYS A 285 26.71 -16.82 27.19
N SER A 286 26.91 -16.62 25.89
CA SER A 286 27.95 -17.30 25.11
C SER A 286 29.36 -16.93 25.61
N GLN A 287 29.61 -15.65 25.90
CA GLN A 287 30.89 -15.19 26.44
C GLN A 287 31.16 -15.81 27.82
N ASN A 288 30.18 -15.78 28.71
CA ASN A 288 30.33 -16.35 30.05
C ASN A 288 30.52 -17.87 30.00
N GLN A 289 29.87 -18.57 29.07
CA GLN A 289 30.08 -20.01 28.89
C GLN A 289 31.50 -20.34 28.43
N ALA A 290 32.08 -19.53 27.52
CA ALA A 290 33.48 -19.67 27.12
C ALA A 290 34.45 -19.41 28.30
N ARG A 291 34.16 -18.40 29.13
CA ARG A 291 34.97 -18.07 30.32
C ARG A 291 34.96 -19.18 31.36
N ILE A 292 33.80 -19.82 31.59
CA ILE A 292 33.67 -20.94 32.53
C ILE A 292 34.50 -22.14 32.05
N VAL A 293 34.50 -22.43 30.74
CA VAL A 293 35.26 -23.56 30.17
C VAL A 293 36.77 -23.39 30.31
N VAL A 294 37.27 -22.16 30.31
CA VAL A 294 38.72 -21.85 30.35
C VAL A 294 39.24 -21.64 31.79
N ALA A 295 38.35 -21.56 32.78
CA ALA A 295 38.74 -21.34 34.18
C ALA A 295 39.51 -22.55 34.75
N ASN A 296 40.70 -22.30 35.31
CA ASN A 296 41.61 -23.36 35.78
C ASN A 296 41.74 -23.42 37.31
N SER A 297 41.01 -22.59 38.04
CA SER A 297 40.99 -22.60 39.51
C SER A 297 39.59 -22.30 40.08
N PRO A 298 39.27 -22.79 41.30
CA PRO A 298 38.02 -22.46 41.98
C PRO A 298 37.80 -20.95 42.18
N ASP A 299 38.88 -20.20 42.46
CA ASP A 299 38.81 -18.75 42.69
C ASP A 299 38.46 -17.98 41.42
N GLU A 300 38.99 -18.41 40.27
CA GLU A 300 38.67 -17.82 38.96
C GLU A 300 37.22 -18.07 38.57
N LEU A 301 36.72 -19.27 38.85
CA LEU A 301 35.32 -19.65 38.65
C LEU A 301 34.37 -18.81 39.53
N MET A 302 34.72 -18.62 40.80
CA MET A 302 33.97 -17.76 41.73
C MET A 302 33.94 -16.30 41.26
N ARG A 303 35.04 -15.78 40.72
CA ARG A 303 35.10 -14.41 40.18
C ARG A 303 34.19 -14.24 38.96
N ILE A 304 34.20 -15.21 38.04
CA ILE A 304 33.32 -15.19 36.86
C ILE A 304 31.85 -15.19 37.29
N VAL A 305 31.46 -16.04 38.26
CA VAL A 305 30.08 -16.11 38.75
C VAL A 305 29.64 -14.81 39.42
N GLU A 306 30.53 -14.16 40.18
CA GLU A 306 30.20 -12.88 40.84
C GLU A 306 30.05 -11.73 39.84
N GLU A 307 30.92 -11.67 38.82
CA GLU A 307 30.77 -10.74 37.69
C GLU A 307 29.46 -10.98 36.93
N MET A 308 29.06 -12.25 36.72
CA MET A 308 27.78 -12.58 36.10
C MET A 308 26.60 -12.06 36.91
N LYS A 309 26.60 -12.23 38.24
CA LYS A 309 25.55 -11.70 39.13
C LYS A 309 25.43 -10.19 39.05
N ASN A 310 26.55 -9.49 39.10
CA ASN A 310 26.59 -8.02 39.02
C ASN A 310 26.08 -7.51 37.67
N THR A 311 26.42 -8.20 36.58
CA THR A 311 25.94 -7.86 35.24
C THR A 311 24.43 -8.10 35.13
N MET A 312 23.92 -9.20 35.66
CA MET A 312 22.47 -9.50 35.68
C MET A 312 21.67 -8.49 36.52
N ALA A 313 22.20 -8.03 37.66
CA ALA A 313 21.57 -7.01 38.49
C ALA A 313 21.51 -5.62 37.83
N SER A 314 22.37 -5.36 36.84
CA SER A 314 22.37 -4.11 36.06
C SER A 314 21.44 -4.12 34.84
N MET A 315 20.95 -5.30 34.45
CA MET A 315 20.05 -5.51 33.30
C MET A 315 18.57 -5.58 33.69
N SER A 316 18.25 -5.56 34.99
CA SER A 316 16.91 -5.64 35.59
C SER A 316 16.44 -4.31 36.13
#